data_AF-A0A7Z0TLT0-F1
#
_entry.id   AF-A0A7Z0TLT0-F1
#
_cell.length_a   1.000
_cell.length_b   1.000
_cell.length_c   1.000
_cell.angle_alpha   90.00
_cell.angle_beta   90.00
_cell.angle_gamma   90.00
#
_symmetry.space_group_name_H-M   'P 1'
#
loop_
_entity.id
_entity.type
_entity.pdbx_description
1 polymer ?
#
loop_
_entity_poly.entity_id
_entity_poly.type
_entity_poly.pdbx_seq_one_letter_code
_entity_poly.pdbx_strand_id
1 'polypeptide(L)'
;MTRALFGLKLRLFRNGPHDERGFGLVGGLALAAAVVWAAAMSARGTVHEGWIAVALTVWGGAWLFGPLAQPRHDPSVISREWLRGYPVRPWRLAGALSWTELFGVGPLVTAVCLSSLVVLAAPGGAAVTAVAGAAAVAQLYFLAWAGKAVAALAARLLQTRAGTTLAGAQTAVMLAVSFSGWVPLAAWLLPRLDDGDTTLVTPSVGQVPARVVEVLFSLPTGWGHRAVVAARDGAGAGAVTLPLVGLVVAGVL
;
A
#
# COMPACT_ATOMS: atom_id res chain seq x y z
N MET A 1 -21.19 -4.02 19.79
CA MET A 1 -20.86 -2.78 19.04
C MET A 1 -20.16 -3.10 17.72
N THR A 2 -19.02 -3.80 17.72
CA THR A 2 -18.23 -4.12 16.51
C THR A 2 -19.03 -4.84 15.42
N ARG A 3 -19.83 -5.87 15.75
CA ARG A 3 -20.71 -6.56 14.77
C ARG A 3 -21.73 -5.62 14.10
N ALA A 4 -22.30 -4.68 14.86
CA ALA A 4 -23.28 -3.73 14.33
C ALA A 4 -22.63 -2.71 13.39
N LEU A 5 -21.43 -2.22 13.76
CA LEU A 5 -20.62 -1.33 12.91
C LEU A 5 -20.16 -2.04 11.64
N PHE A 6 -19.75 -3.30 11.75
CA PHE A 6 -19.41 -4.13 10.60
C PHE A 6 -20.61 -4.30 9.66
N GLY A 7 -21.78 -4.64 10.20
CA GLY A 7 -23.02 -4.74 9.41
C GLY A 7 -23.48 -3.41 8.79
N LEU A 8 -23.18 -2.28 9.44
CA LEU A 8 -23.40 -0.94 8.87
C LEU A 8 -22.47 -0.71 7.67
N LYS A 9 -21.17 -0.98 7.85
CA LYS A 9 -20.16 -0.79 6.81
C LYS A 9 -20.44 -1.67 5.58
N LEU A 10 -20.82 -2.93 5.79
CA LEU A 10 -21.21 -3.82 4.70
C LEU A 10 -22.45 -3.31 3.94
N ARG A 11 -23.46 -2.79 4.65
CA ARG A 11 -24.63 -2.16 4.03
C ARG A 11 -24.27 -0.90 3.25
N LEU A 12 -23.34 -0.09 3.76
CA LEU A 12 -22.82 1.09 3.08
C LEU A 12 -21.98 0.72 1.84
N PHE A 13 -21.27 -0.41 1.86
CA PHE A 13 -20.60 -0.92 0.67
C PHE A 13 -21.59 -1.41 -0.38
N ARG A 14 -22.63 -2.11 0.05
CA ARG A 14 -23.61 -2.69 -0.88
C ARG A 14 -24.55 -1.64 -1.49
N ASN A 15 -24.94 -0.64 -0.70
CA ASN A 15 -26.02 0.29 -1.05
C ASN A 15 -25.57 1.76 -1.11
N GLY A 16 -24.30 2.06 -0.84
CA GLY A 16 -23.78 3.44 -0.84
C GLY A 16 -23.48 3.95 -2.25
N PRO A 17 -23.15 5.25 -2.40
CA PRO A 17 -22.75 5.82 -3.69
C PRO A 17 -21.48 5.13 -4.22
N HIS A 18 -21.47 4.77 -5.52
CA HIS A 18 -20.43 3.94 -6.14
C HIS A 18 -19.42 4.75 -6.99
N ASP A 19 -19.71 6.02 -7.28
CA ASP A 19 -19.13 6.73 -8.42
C ASP A 19 -17.59 6.83 -8.42
N GLU A 20 -16.97 7.02 -7.26
CA GLU A 20 -15.49 7.07 -7.15
C GLU A 20 -14.85 5.73 -6.73
N ARG A 21 -15.64 4.83 -6.14
CA ARG A 21 -15.13 3.56 -5.59
C ARG A 21 -14.84 2.54 -6.68
N GLY A 22 -15.63 2.54 -7.75
CA GLY A 22 -15.46 1.62 -8.88
C GLY A 22 -14.13 1.84 -9.62
N PHE A 23 -13.83 3.10 -9.95
CA PHE A 23 -12.59 3.44 -10.66
C PHE A 23 -11.34 3.15 -9.81
N GLY A 24 -11.36 3.55 -8.53
CA GLY A 24 -10.25 3.26 -7.61
C GLY A 24 -10.04 1.76 -7.37
N LEU A 25 -11.12 0.96 -7.30
CA LEU A 25 -11.04 -0.49 -7.19
C LEU A 25 -10.45 -1.13 -8.45
N VAL A 26 -10.96 -0.79 -9.64
CA VAL A 26 -10.50 -1.38 -10.91
C VAL A 26 -9.05 -1.01 -11.19
N GLY A 27 -8.70 0.29 -11.12
CA GLY A 27 -7.34 0.75 -11.32
C GLY A 27 -6.38 0.18 -10.28
N GLY A 28 -6.80 0.15 -9.01
CA GLY A 28 -6.03 -0.47 -7.94
C GLY A 28 -5.79 -1.97 -8.17
N LEU A 29 -6.83 -2.73 -8.52
CA LEU A 29 -6.70 -4.16 -8.79
C LEU A 29 -5.84 -4.45 -10.01
N ALA A 30 -5.93 -3.64 -11.07
CA ALA A 30 -5.06 -3.75 -12.24
C ALA A 30 -3.58 -3.57 -11.87
N LEU A 31 -3.27 -2.53 -11.08
CA LEU A 31 -1.91 -2.31 -10.58
C LEU A 31 -1.45 -3.44 -9.64
N ALA A 32 -2.32 -3.90 -8.73
CA ALA A 32 -2.01 -5.02 -7.84
C ALA A 32 -1.74 -6.31 -8.63
N ALA A 33 -2.54 -6.59 -9.65
CA ALA A 33 -2.34 -7.72 -10.56
C ALA A 33 -1.02 -7.61 -11.32
N ALA A 34 -0.61 -6.41 -11.72
CA ALA A 34 0.69 -6.19 -12.35
C ALA A 34 1.86 -6.54 -11.40
N VAL A 35 1.77 -6.20 -10.11
CA VAL A 35 2.77 -6.58 -9.11
C VAL A 35 2.82 -8.11 -8.90
N VAL A 36 1.66 -8.76 -8.81
CA VAL A 36 1.56 -10.22 -8.71
C VAL A 36 2.13 -10.90 -9.96
N TRP A 37 1.84 -10.37 -11.14
CA TRP A 37 2.40 -10.85 -12.39
C TRP A 37 3.92 -10.68 -12.45
N ALA A 38 4.44 -9.51 -12.03
CA ALA A 38 5.87 -9.27 -11.94
C ALA A 38 6.56 -10.24 -10.96
N ALA A 39 5.92 -10.58 -9.83
CA ALA A 39 6.43 -11.59 -8.90
C ALA A 39 6.49 -12.99 -9.54
N ALA A 40 5.46 -13.37 -10.31
CA ALA A 40 5.46 -14.62 -11.06
C ALA A 40 6.55 -14.66 -12.15
N MET A 41 6.81 -13.52 -12.80
CA MET A 41 7.91 -13.36 -13.77
C MET A 41 9.28 -13.43 -13.09
N SER A 42 9.42 -12.84 -11.91
CA SER A 42 10.64 -12.94 -11.10
C SER A 42 10.95 -14.39 -10.72
N ALA A 43 9.94 -15.19 -10.37
CA ALA A 43 10.11 -16.61 -10.09
C ALA A 43 10.60 -17.43 -11.31
N ARG A 44 10.38 -16.90 -12.53
CA ARG A 44 10.87 -17.49 -13.80
C ARG A 44 12.21 -16.90 -14.26
N GLY A 45 12.79 -15.99 -13.49
CA GLY A 45 14.06 -15.34 -13.80
C GLY A 45 14.00 -14.26 -14.90
N THR A 46 12.81 -13.84 -15.33
CA THR A 46 12.66 -12.83 -16.40
C THR A 46 12.69 -11.40 -15.87
N VAL A 47 12.30 -11.20 -14.61
CA VAL A 47 12.35 -9.90 -13.91
C VAL A 47 13.24 -10.03 -12.68
N HIS A 48 14.09 -9.05 -12.44
CA HIS A 48 14.91 -9.05 -11.23
C HIS A 48 14.06 -8.78 -9.98
N GLU A 49 14.21 -9.60 -8.95
CA GLU A 49 13.40 -9.56 -7.72
C GLU A 49 13.41 -8.20 -7.01
N GLY A 50 14.51 -7.44 -7.12
CA GLY A 50 14.59 -6.08 -6.58
C GLY A 50 13.47 -5.14 -7.06
N TRP A 51 12.89 -5.39 -8.24
CA TRP A 51 11.73 -4.63 -8.73
C TRP A 51 10.46 -4.88 -7.92
N ILE A 52 10.31 -6.05 -7.30
CA ILE A 52 9.19 -6.32 -6.39
C ILE A 52 9.36 -5.53 -5.10
N ALA A 53 10.58 -5.43 -4.57
CA ALA A 53 10.88 -4.59 -3.42
C ALA A 53 10.56 -3.11 -3.68
N VAL A 54 10.89 -2.61 -4.89
CA VAL A 54 10.53 -1.26 -5.35
C VAL A 54 9.00 -1.11 -5.39
N ALA A 55 8.31 -2.03 -6.07
CA ALA A 55 6.86 -1.97 -6.24
C ALA A 55 6.12 -1.95 -4.89
N LEU A 56 6.48 -2.85 -3.97
CA LEU A 56 5.89 -2.91 -2.63
C LEU A 56 6.21 -1.67 -1.79
N THR A 57 7.39 -1.09 -1.94
CA THR A 57 7.76 0.14 -1.24
C THR A 57 7.00 1.35 -1.77
N VAL A 58 6.87 1.49 -3.09
CA VAL A 58 6.05 2.53 -3.71
C VAL A 58 4.58 2.37 -3.29
N TRP A 59 4.08 1.13 -3.27
CA TRP A 59 2.73 0.82 -2.80
C TRP A 59 2.52 1.21 -1.33
N GLY A 60 3.48 0.86 -0.46
CA GLY A 60 3.47 1.27 0.94
C GLY A 60 3.55 2.80 1.11
N GLY A 61 4.32 3.47 0.26
CA GLY A 61 4.38 4.94 0.19
C GLY A 61 3.01 5.54 -0.10
N ALA A 62 2.21 4.95 -1.00
CA ALA A 62 0.86 5.45 -1.30
C ALA A 62 -0.06 5.46 -0.07
N TRP A 63 0.13 4.55 0.89
CA TRP A 63 -0.59 4.57 2.17
C TRP A 63 -0.19 5.74 3.07
N LEU A 64 1.06 6.20 2.99
CA LEU A 64 1.56 7.34 3.76
C LEU A 64 1.17 8.67 3.08
N PHE A 65 1.30 8.75 1.75
CA PHE A 65 1.07 9.99 1.01
C PHE A 65 -0.40 10.20 0.61
N GLY A 66 -1.17 9.12 0.45
CA GLY A 66 -2.59 9.19 0.10
C GLY A 66 -3.42 10.07 1.05
N PRO A 67 -3.32 9.87 2.38
CA PRO A 67 -4.01 10.73 3.34
C PRO A 67 -3.62 12.21 3.28
N LEU A 68 -2.41 12.53 2.84
CA LEU A 68 -1.97 13.91 2.65
C LEU A 68 -2.61 14.55 1.41
N ALA A 69 -3.01 13.74 0.42
CA ALA A 69 -3.64 14.22 -0.81
C ALA A 69 -5.10 14.63 -0.61
N GLN A 70 -5.78 13.97 0.34
CA GLN A 70 -7.20 14.21 0.62
C GLN A 70 -7.51 14.28 2.14
N PRO A 71 -6.92 15.23 2.91
CA PRO A 71 -6.98 15.16 4.37
C PRO A 71 -8.37 15.45 4.96
N ARG A 72 -9.29 16.04 4.18
CA ARG A 72 -10.67 16.35 4.59
C ARG A 72 -11.72 15.33 4.11
N HIS A 73 -11.34 14.42 3.20
CA HIS A 73 -12.25 13.43 2.62
C HIS A 73 -12.06 12.03 3.20
N ASP A 74 -11.30 11.84 4.29
CA ASP A 74 -11.22 10.54 4.95
C ASP A 74 -12.42 10.36 5.92
N PRO A 75 -13.51 9.67 5.53
CA PRO A 75 -14.67 9.45 6.39
C PRO A 75 -14.36 8.61 7.64
N SER A 76 -13.15 8.06 7.73
CA SER A 76 -12.71 7.28 8.89
C SER A 76 -12.27 8.12 10.09
N VAL A 77 -11.95 9.40 9.88
CA VAL A 77 -11.66 10.34 10.97
C VAL A 77 -12.97 10.98 11.40
N ILE A 78 -13.70 10.28 12.27
CA ILE A 78 -14.93 10.83 12.85
C ILE A 78 -14.56 12.11 13.63
N SER A 79 -15.06 13.25 13.17
CA SER A 79 -14.82 14.51 13.87
C SER A 79 -15.39 14.39 15.30
N ARG A 80 -14.60 14.84 16.28
CA ARG A 80 -14.98 14.78 17.70
C ARG A 80 -16.30 15.52 17.98
N GLU A 81 -16.66 16.45 17.11
CA GLU A 81 -17.85 17.30 17.19
C GLU A 81 -19.13 16.46 17.02
N TRP A 82 -19.11 15.50 16.09
CA TRP A 82 -20.22 14.56 15.86
C TRP A 82 -20.45 13.60 17.04
N LEU A 83 -19.43 13.41 17.88
CA LEU A 83 -19.46 12.49 19.02
C LEU A 83 -19.76 13.17 20.35
N ARG A 84 -19.89 14.51 20.39
CA ARG A 84 -20.11 15.27 21.63
C ARG A 84 -21.42 14.91 22.36
N GLY A 85 -22.40 14.33 21.68
CA GLY A 85 -23.67 13.90 22.25
C GLY A 85 -23.81 12.40 22.52
N TYR A 86 -22.80 11.58 22.21
CA TYR A 86 -22.92 10.12 22.32
C TYR A 86 -22.49 9.63 23.71
N PRO A 87 -23.26 8.73 24.37
CA PRO A 87 -22.93 8.21 25.71
C PRO A 87 -21.75 7.21 25.70
N VAL A 88 -21.04 7.09 24.59
CA VAL A 88 -19.94 6.13 24.40
C VAL A 88 -18.61 6.88 24.42
N ARG A 89 -17.67 6.42 25.24
CA ARG A 89 -16.32 7.00 25.30
C ARG A 89 -15.66 6.97 23.91
N PRO A 90 -15.10 8.09 23.41
CA PRO A 90 -14.54 8.17 22.05
C PRO A 90 -13.50 7.09 21.71
N TRP A 91 -12.66 6.69 22.67
CA TRP A 91 -11.65 5.65 22.46
C TRP A 91 -12.24 4.25 22.25
N ARG A 92 -13.38 3.94 22.90
CA ARG A 92 -14.09 2.65 22.68
C ARG A 92 -14.71 2.60 21.30
N LEU A 93 -15.21 3.74 20.82
CA LEU A 93 -15.75 3.87 19.48
C LEU A 93 -14.65 3.79 18.43
N ALA A 94 -13.53 4.51 18.62
CA ALA A 94 -12.37 4.44 17.75
C ALA A 94 -11.80 3.02 17.64
N GLY A 95 -11.64 2.32 18.77
CA GLY A 95 -11.17 0.93 18.77
C GLY A 95 -12.15 -0.06 18.14
N ALA A 96 -13.47 0.19 18.19
CA ALA A 96 -14.44 -0.66 17.52
C ALA A 96 -14.54 -0.39 16.00
N LEU A 97 -14.31 0.86 15.58
CA LEU A 97 -14.30 1.25 14.18
C LEU A 97 -13.00 0.86 13.47
N SER A 98 -11.87 0.91 14.17
CA SER A 98 -10.57 0.62 13.57
C SER A 98 -10.49 -0.78 12.97
N TRP A 99 -11.10 -1.79 13.62
CA TRP A 99 -11.18 -3.14 13.06
C TRP A 99 -12.03 -3.20 11.79
N THR A 100 -13.05 -2.35 11.68
CA THR A 100 -13.84 -2.25 10.45
C THR A 100 -13.08 -1.56 9.32
N GLU A 101 -12.05 -0.77 9.62
CA GLU A 101 -11.20 -0.08 8.63
C GLU A 101 -10.36 -1.05 7.78
N LEU A 102 -10.02 -2.23 8.30
CA LEU A 102 -9.37 -3.29 7.51
C LEU A 102 -10.28 -3.85 6.41
N PHE A 103 -11.57 -3.55 6.45
CA PHE A 103 -12.55 -4.00 5.46
C PHE A 103 -12.97 -2.84 4.58
N GLY A 104 -12.12 -2.48 3.61
CA GLY A 104 -12.40 -1.49 2.59
C GLY A 104 -11.65 -1.73 1.29
N VAL A 105 -11.90 -0.90 0.28
CA VAL A 105 -11.28 -1.02 -1.05
C VAL A 105 -9.74 -0.97 -0.94
N GLY A 106 -9.18 0.01 -0.23
CA GLY A 106 -7.73 0.14 -0.04
C GLY A 106 -7.06 -1.11 0.56
N PRO A 107 -7.51 -1.60 1.74
CA PRO A 107 -7.02 -2.85 2.31
C PRO A 107 -7.18 -4.06 1.39
N LEU A 108 -8.31 -4.19 0.68
CA LEU A 108 -8.56 -5.31 -0.23
C LEU A 108 -7.59 -5.32 -1.40
N VAL A 109 -7.43 -4.19 -2.09
CA VAL A 109 -6.48 -4.07 -3.20
C VAL A 109 -5.04 -4.28 -2.69
N THR A 110 -4.71 -3.77 -1.50
CA THR A 110 -3.39 -3.97 -0.89
C THR A 110 -3.15 -5.43 -0.52
N ALA A 111 -4.16 -6.15 -0.03
CA ALA A 111 -4.05 -7.59 0.22
C ALA A 111 -3.78 -8.37 -1.07
N VAL A 112 -4.45 -8.01 -2.18
CA VAL A 112 -4.16 -8.58 -3.50
C VAL A 112 -2.73 -8.27 -3.92
N CYS A 113 -2.26 -7.03 -3.76
CA CYS A 113 -0.87 -6.66 -4.07
C CYS A 113 0.13 -7.46 -3.22
N LEU A 114 -0.10 -7.60 -1.91
CA LEU A 114 0.75 -8.36 -0.99
C LEU A 114 0.72 -9.87 -1.23
N SER A 115 -0.27 -10.40 -1.96
CA SER A 115 -0.24 -11.80 -2.41
C SER A 115 0.94 -12.11 -3.34
N SER A 116 1.58 -11.09 -3.92
CA SER A 116 2.86 -11.22 -4.63
C SER A 116 3.96 -11.84 -3.76
N LEU A 117 3.95 -11.61 -2.45
CA LEU A 117 4.88 -12.25 -1.50
C LEU A 117 4.68 -13.77 -1.45
N VAL A 118 3.44 -14.22 -1.51
CA VAL A 118 3.11 -15.66 -1.54
C VAL A 118 3.55 -16.27 -2.86
N VAL A 119 3.39 -15.56 -3.98
CA VAL A 119 3.87 -16.00 -5.28
C VAL A 119 5.40 -16.11 -5.29
N LEU A 120 6.13 -15.15 -4.71
CA LEU A 120 7.59 -15.21 -4.56
C LEU A 120 8.05 -16.35 -3.65
N ALA A 121 7.25 -16.70 -2.64
CA ALA A 121 7.56 -17.75 -1.67
C ALA A 121 7.25 -19.17 -2.18
N ALA A 122 6.40 -19.32 -3.20
CA ALA A 122 5.92 -20.61 -3.67
C ALA A 122 7.02 -21.64 -3.99
N PRO A 123 8.17 -21.26 -4.60
CA PRO A 123 9.27 -22.20 -4.85
C PRO A 123 9.96 -22.72 -3.57
N GLY A 124 9.85 -22.00 -2.45
CA GLY A 124 10.47 -22.35 -1.17
C GLY A 124 9.66 -23.33 -0.30
N GLY A 125 8.49 -23.78 -0.76
CA GLY A 125 7.66 -24.76 -0.06
C GLY A 125 6.68 -24.16 0.97
N ALA A 126 6.00 -25.05 1.71
CA ALA A 126 4.88 -24.68 2.57
C ALA A 126 5.27 -23.78 3.75
N ALA A 127 6.44 -24.01 4.36
CA ALA A 127 6.91 -23.21 5.49
C ALA A 127 7.21 -21.76 5.08
N VAL A 128 7.88 -21.56 3.95
CA VAL A 128 8.19 -20.22 3.41
C VAL A 128 6.90 -19.52 2.98
N THR A 129 5.96 -20.26 2.38
CA THR A 129 4.63 -19.75 2.05
C THR A 129 3.85 -19.27 3.29
N ALA A 130 3.96 -20.00 4.41
CA ALA A 130 3.33 -19.58 5.67
C ALA A 130 3.94 -18.27 6.21
N VAL A 131 5.27 -18.12 6.13
CA VAL A 131 5.97 -16.86 6.45
C VAL A 131 5.48 -15.73 5.56
N ALA A 132 5.30 -15.96 4.26
CA ALA A 132 4.76 -14.96 3.34
C ALA A 132 3.33 -14.54 3.67
N GLY A 133 2.47 -15.49 4.07
CA GLY A 133 1.14 -15.17 4.58
C GLY A 133 1.19 -14.29 5.83
N ALA A 134 2.04 -14.63 6.80
CA ALA A 134 2.24 -13.83 8.01
C ALA A 134 2.80 -12.44 7.69
N ALA A 135 3.76 -12.35 6.76
CA ALA A 135 4.34 -11.11 6.28
C ALA A 135 3.30 -10.20 5.62
N ALA A 136 2.46 -10.76 4.75
CA ALA A 136 1.38 -10.01 4.10
C ALA A 136 0.39 -9.44 5.14
N VAL A 137 -0.01 -10.24 6.14
CA VAL A 137 -0.92 -9.80 7.20
C VAL A 137 -0.28 -8.70 8.06
N ALA A 138 0.96 -8.90 8.51
CA ALA A 138 1.69 -7.93 9.32
C ALA A 138 1.94 -6.61 8.57
N GLN A 139 2.30 -6.70 7.28
CA GLN A 139 2.53 -5.55 6.42
C GLN A 139 1.23 -4.77 6.17
N LEU A 140 0.13 -5.46 5.88
CA LEU A 140 -1.18 -4.83 5.72
C LEU A 140 -1.62 -4.11 7.00
N TYR A 141 -1.44 -4.76 8.15
CA TYR A 141 -1.73 -4.17 9.46
C TYR A 141 -0.92 -2.87 9.64
N PHE A 142 0.41 -2.93 9.50
CA PHE A 142 1.28 -1.77 9.61
C PHE A 142 0.84 -0.62 8.69
N LEU A 143 0.65 -0.88 7.40
CA LEU A 143 0.29 0.15 6.42
C LEU A 143 -1.07 0.78 6.73
N ALA A 144 -2.05 -0.02 7.14
CA ALA A 144 -3.37 0.48 7.50
C ALA A 144 -3.29 1.49 8.65
N TRP A 145 -2.53 1.17 9.70
CA TRP A 145 -2.39 2.06 10.86
C TRP A 145 -1.48 3.25 10.60
N ALA A 146 -0.36 3.05 9.90
CA ALA A 146 0.52 4.13 9.49
C ALA A 146 -0.23 5.17 8.64
N GLY A 147 -1.07 4.72 7.70
CA GLY A 147 -1.91 5.62 6.92
C GLY A 147 -2.87 6.45 7.78
N LYS A 148 -3.49 5.85 8.82
CA LYS A 148 -4.35 6.59 9.75
C LYS A 148 -3.57 7.56 10.64
N ALA A 149 -2.39 7.17 11.11
CA ALA A 149 -1.51 8.05 11.88
C ALA A 149 -1.12 9.28 11.04
N VAL A 150 -0.77 9.07 9.77
CA VAL A 150 -0.49 10.16 8.84
C VAL A 150 -1.73 10.99 8.54
N ALA A 151 -2.92 10.38 8.35
CA ALA A 151 -4.17 11.11 8.17
C ALA A 151 -4.48 12.05 9.35
N ALA A 152 -4.32 11.54 10.58
CA ALA A 152 -4.53 12.31 11.80
C ALA A 152 -3.51 13.45 11.94
N LEU A 153 -2.25 13.19 11.59
CA LEU A 153 -1.19 14.21 11.56
C LEU A 153 -1.48 15.28 10.49
N ALA A 154 -1.87 14.87 9.29
CA ALA A 154 -2.22 15.74 8.18
C ALA A 154 -3.38 16.67 8.53
N ALA A 155 -4.44 16.12 9.15
CA ALA A 155 -5.58 16.90 9.61
C ALA A 155 -5.18 17.97 10.63
N ARG A 156 -4.21 17.68 11.51
CA ARG A 156 -3.65 18.68 12.44
C ARG A 156 -2.79 19.71 11.71
N LEU A 157 -1.93 19.28 10.80
CA LEU A 157 -1.05 20.18 10.05
C LEU A 157 -1.84 21.16 9.20
N LEU A 158 -2.96 20.75 8.61
CA LEU A 158 -3.86 21.63 7.86
C LEU A 158 -4.49 22.77 8.68
N GLN A 159 -4.45 22.69 10.02
CA GLN A 159 -4.85 23.81 10.88
C GLN A 159 -3.80 24.93 10.91
N THR A 160 -2.62 24.69 10.31
CA THR A 160 -1.51 25.63 10.22
C THR A 160 -1.32 26.12 8.79
N ARG A 161 -0.77 27.33 8.63
CA ARG A 161 -0.43 27.89 7.30
C ARG A 161 0.56 26.99 6.55
N ALA A 162 1.59 26.50 7.23
CA ALA A 162 2.58 25.61 6.63
C ALA A 162 1.94 24.33 6.06
N GLY A 163 1.02 23.71 6.80
CA GLY A 163 0.31 22.53 6.33
C GLY A 163 -0.58 22.81 5.13
N THR A 164 -1.25 23.98 5.08
CA THR A 164 -2.03 24.36 3.88
C THR A 164 -1.15 24.58 2.64
N THR A 165 0.03 25.17 2.80
CA THR A 165 0.99 25.36 1.70
C THR A 165 1.54 24.04 1.19
N LEU A 166 1.91 23.14 2.11
CA LEU A 166 2.39 21.79 1.76
C LEU A 166 1.32 20.97 1.02
N ALA A 167 0.07 21.02 1.48
CA ALA A 167 -1.05 20.37 0.79
C ALA A 167 -1.28 20.94 -0.61
N GLY A 168 -1.16 22.26 -0.78
CA GLY A 168 -1.24 22.90 -2.09
C GLY A 168 -0.12 22.45 -3.04
N ALA A 169 1.12 22.43 -2.56
CA ALA A 169 2.28 21.96 -3.33
C ALA A 169 2.13 20.48 -3.72
N GLN A 170 1.69 19.63 -2.79
CA GLN A 170 1.43 18.22 -3.07
C GLN A 170 0.36 18.04 -4.15
N THR A 171 -0.77 18.75 -4.04
CA THR A 171 -1.84 18.66 -5.05
C THR A 171 -1.33 19.09 -6.42
N ALA A 172 -0.51 20.15 -6.50
CA ALA A 172 0.10 20.58 -7.75
C ALA A 172 1.03 19.51 -8.35
N VAL A 173 1.87 18.87 -7.53
CA VAL A 173 2.73 17.76 -7.96
C VAL A 173 1.90 16.57 -8.45
N MET A 174 0.85 16.17 -7.70
CA MET A 174 -0.04 15.09 -8.11
C MET A 174 -0.74 15.40 -9.42
N LEU A 175 -1.21 16.64 -9.61
CA LEU A 175 -1.83 17.06 -10.86
C LEU A 175 -0.82 17.00 -12.01
N ALA A 176 0.40 17.52 -11.82
CA ALA A 176 1.47 17.47 -12.81
C ALA A 176 1.81 16.03 -13.21
N VAL A 177 2.02 15.14 -12.23
CA VAL A 177 2.30 13.72 -12.48
C VAL A 177 1.10 13.02 -13.14
N SER A 178 -0.13 13.39 -12.80
CA SER A 178 -1.33 12.80 -13.42
C SER A 178 -1.48 13.22 -14.88
N PHE A 179 -1.19 14.48 -15.21
CA PHE A 179 -1.29 15.00 -16.57
C PHE A 179 -0.13 14.58 -17.48
N SER A 180 1.11 14.59 -16.97
CA SER A 180 2.31 14.38 -17.80
C SER A 180 3.26 13.30 -17.29
N GLY A 181 3.01 12.69 -16.13
CA GLY A 181 3.89 11.64 -15.58
C GLY A 181 3.90 10.35 -16.39
N TRP A 182 2.87 10.11 -17.20
CA TRP A 182 2.82 8.98 -18.14
C TRP A 182 3.66 9.21 -19.40
N VAL A 183 3.99 10.47 -19.75
CA VAL A 183 4.68 10.82 -21.00
C VAL A 183 6.09 10.20 -21.07
N PRO A 184 6.94 10.28 -20.04
CA PRO A 184 8.24 9.60 -20.07
C PRO A 184 8.12 8.08 -20.19
N LEU A 185 7.12 7.47 -19.57
CA LEU A 185 6.88 6.02 -19.65
C LEU A 185 6.46 5.62 -21.08
N ALA A 186 5.54 6.38 -21.69
CA ALA A 186 5.12 6.17 -23.06
C ALA A 186 6.28 6.36 -24.05
N ALA A 187 7.08 7.42 -23.89
CA ALA A 187 8.28 7.65 -24.71
C ALA A 187 9.32 6.52 -24.58
N TRP A 188 9.39 5.86 -23.42
CA TRP A 188 10.30 4.74 -23.22
C TRP A 188 9.79 3.41 -23.81
N LEU A 189 8.47 3.16 -23.73
CA LEU A 189 7.82 1.97 -24.30
C LEU A 189 7.65 2.05 -25.82
N LEU A 190 7.52 3.27 -26.35
CA LEU A 190 7.29 3.58 -27.76
C LEU A 190 8.32 4.62 -28.24
N PRO A 191 9.62 4.25 -28.31
CA PRO A 191 10.70 5.21 -28.55
C PRO A 191 10.73 5.78 -29.97
N ARG A 192 9.98 5.18 -30.91
CA ARG A 192 9.91 5.58 -32.32
C ARG A 192 8.52 6.03 -32.74
N LEU A 193 7.73 6.55 -31.79
CA LEU A 193 6.39 7.05 -32.07
C LEU A 193 6.40 8.16 -33.14
N ASP A 194 7.47 8.96 -33.18
CA ASP A 194 7.68 10.03 -34.17
C ASP A 194 7.81 9.51 -35.62
N ASP A 195 8.28 8.27 -35.81
CA ASP A 195 8.39 7.60 -37.11
C ASP A 195 7.10 6.82 -37.49
N GLY A 196 6.04 6.92 -36.67
CA GLY A 196 4.78 6.17 -36.84
C GLY A 196 4.85 4.71 -36.37
N ASP A 197 5.96 4.29 -35.75
CA ASP A 197 6.15 2.95 -35.23
C ASP A 197 5.46 2.81 -33.86
N THR A 198 4.49 1.88 -33.78
CA THR A 198 3.72 1.59 -32.57
C THR A 198 4.15 0.29 -31.89
N THR A 199 5.28 -0.28 -32.28
CA THR A 199 5.81 -1.49 -31.65
C THR A 199 6.18 -1.22 -30.20
N LEU A 200 5.49 -1.92 -29.29
CA LEU A 200 5.79 -1.89 -27.87
C LEU A 200 7.12 -2.60 -27.64
N VAL A 201 8.13 -1.82 -27.26
CA VAL A 201 9.41 -2.38 -26.80
C VAL A 201 9.25 -2.74 -25.34
N THR A 202 9.53 -3.99 -24.97
CA THR A 202 9.69 -4.37 -23.58
C THR A 202 11.12 -4.05 -23.17
N PRO A 203 11.36 -2.97 -22.41
CA PRO A 203 12.71 -2.64 -22.02
C PRO A 203 13.26 -3.73 -21.10
N SER A 204 14.53 -4.08 -21.29
CA SER A 204 15.27 -4.84 -20.29
C SER A 204 15.45 -3.95 -19.07
N VAL A 205 14.51 -4.06 -18.12
CA VAL A 205 14.64 -3.36 -16.85
C VAL A 205 15.80 -4.04 -16.13
N GLY A 206 16.98 -3.42 -16.18
CA GLY A 206 18.19 -3.96 -15.59
C GLY A 206 18.02 -4.28 -14.10
N GLN A 207 19.08 -4.80 -13.48
CA GLN A 207 19.03 -5.08 -12.05
C GLN A 207 18.91 -3.77 -11.27
N VAL A 208 18.03 -3.77 -10.26
CA VAL A 208 17.99 -2.68 -9.28
C VAL A 208 19.32 -2.69 -8.53
N PRO A 209 20.03 -1.55 -8.39
CA PRO A 209 21.29 -1.51 -7.68
C PRO A 209 21.15 -2.08 -6.26
N ALA A 210 22.08 -2.95 -5.84
CA ALA A 210 21.98 -3.64 -4.55
C ALA A 210 21.78 -2.68 -3.36
N ARG A 211 22.47 -1.53 -3.36
CA ARG A 211 22.30 -0.48 -2.33
C ARG A 211 20.88 0.05 -2.25
N VAL A 212 20.18 0.17 -3.37
CA VAL A 212 18.77 0.59 -3.38
C VAL A 212 17.93 -0.48 -2.72
N VAL A 213 18.12 -1.75 -3.08
CA VAL A 213 17.40 -2.88 -2.47
C VAL A 213 17.65 -2.95 -0.96
N GLU A 214 18.88 -2.76 -0.51
CA GLU A 214 19.25 -2.70 0.92
C GLU A 214 18.51 -1.59 1.65
N VAL A 215 18.45 -0.39 1.06
CA VAL A 215 17.69 0.73 1.63
C VAL A 215 16.21 0.37 1.70
N LEU A 216 15.62 -0.19 0.64
CA LEU A 216 14.21 -0.60 0.64
C LEU A 216 13.93 -1.66 1.72
N PHE A 217 14.85 -2.59 1.94
CA PHE A 217 14.76 -3.62 2.99
C PHE A 217 15.00 -3.08 4.41
N SER A 218 15.59 -1.89 4.54
CA SER A 218 15.70 -1.19 5.82
C SER A 218 14.40 -0.45 6.19
N LEU A 219 13.60 -0.08 5.20
CA LEU A 219 12.34 0.63 5.40
C LEU A 219 11.23 -0.32 5.87
N PRO A 220 10.31 0.14 6.75
CA PRO A 220 9.16 -0.66 7.20
C PRO A 220 8.28 -1.18 6.06
N THR A 221 8.25 -0.50 4.92
CA THR A 221 7.50 -0.95 3.73
C THR A 221 8.11 -2.19 3.06
N GLY A 222 9.39 -2.47 3.28
CA GLY A 222 10.13 -3.62 2.73
C GLY A 222 10.35 -4.76 3.72
N TRP A 223 9.97 -4.62 5.00
CA TRP A 223 10.22 -5.62 6.04
C TRP A 223 9.51 -6.95 5.78
N GLY A 224 8.27 -6.93 5.27
CA GLY A 224 7.56 -8.15 4.88
C GLY A 224 8.26 -8.90 3.76
N HIS A 225 8.72 -8.19 2.72
CA HIS A 225 9.50 -8.79 1.62
C HIS A 225 10.81 -9.39 2.13
N ARG A 226 11.57 -8.63 2.94
CA ARG A 226 12.82 -9.08 3.55
C ARG A 226 12.64 -10.37 4.35
N ALA A 227 11.57 -10.49 5.14
CA ALA A 227 11.30 -11.69 5.93
C ALA A 227 11.04 -12.93 5.04
N VAL A 228 10.36 -12.75 3.90
CA VAL A 228 10.10 -13.83 2.94
C VAL A 228 11.37 -14.28 2.24
N VAL A 229 12.20 -13.33 1.78
CA VAL A 229 13.50 -13.64 1.17
C VAL A 229 14.40 -14.37 2.18
N ALA A 230 14.49 -13.86 3.40
CA ALA A 230 15.24 -14.51 4.47
C ALA A 230 14.75 -15.95 4.74
N ALA A 231 13.45 -16.19 4.76
CA ALA A 231 12.90 -17.53 4.96
C ALA A 231 13.19 -18.46 3.78
N ARG A 232 13.09 -17.96 2.54
CA ARG A 232 13.38 -18.71 1.31
C ARG A 232 14.85 -19.11 1.24
N ASP A 233 15.74 -18.19 1.61
CA ASP A 233 17.18 -18.38 1.55
C ASP A 233 17.73 -19.15 2.78
N GLY A 234 16.85 -19.64 3.65
CA GLY A 234 17.21 -20.41 4.84
C GLY A 234 17.97 -19.60 5.89
N ALA A 235 17.81 -18.28 5.91
CA ALA A 235 18.41 -17.43 6.92
C ALA A 235 17.84 -17.75 8.32
N GLY A 236 18.64 -17.50 9.36
CA GLY A 236 18.26 -17.79 10.74
C GLY A 236 16.94 -17.15 11.18
N ALA A 237 16.27 -17.73 12.16
CA ALA A 237 14.94 -17.33 12.62
C ALA A 237 14.84 -15.83 12.98
N GLY A 238 15.92 -15.21 13.46
CA GLY A 238 15.97 -13.77 13.74
C GLY A 238 15.77 -12.89 12.50
N ALA A 239 16.29 -13.29 11.35
CA ALA A 239 16.16 -12.54 10.10
C ALA A 239 14.72 -12.53 9.56
N VAL A 240 13.93 -13.55 9.93
CA VAL A 240 12.50 -13.66 9.57
C VAL A 240 11.62 -13.00 10.62
N THR A 241 11.86 -13.25 11.91
CA THR A 241 10.98 -12.83 12.99
C THR A 241 11.12 -11.35 13.34
N LEU A 242 12.33 -10.77 13.32
CA LEU A 242 12.54 -9.37 13.70
C LEU A 242 11.77 -8.39 12.80
N PRO A 243 11.81 -8.49 11.45
CA PRO A 243 11.02 -7.59 10.60
C PRO A 243 9.52 -7.72 10.84
N LEU A 244 9.01 -8.95 11.05
CA LEU A 244 7.59 -9.20 11.31
C LEU A 244 7.13 -8.62 12.65
N VAL A 245 7.90 -8.82 13.71
CA VAL A 245 7.64 -8.22 15.02
C VAL A 245 7.71 -6.70 14.92
N GLY A 246 8.69 -6.17 14.18
CA GLY A 246 8.81 -4.74 13.91
C GLY A 246 7.55 -4.16 13.27
N LEU A 247 6.99 -4.82 12.25
CA LEU A 247 5.75 -4.39 11.60
C LEU A 247 4.56 -4.35 12.57
N VAL A 248 4.41 -5.39 13.39
CA VAL A 248 3.30 -5.47 14.35
C VAL A 248 3.45 -4.40 15.42
N VAL A 249 4.64 -4.24 16.01
CA VAL A 249 4.92 -3.23 17.03
C VAL A 249 4.72 -1.82 16.46
N ALA A 250 5.26 -1.54 15.28
CA ALA A 250 5.12 -0.23 14.63
C ALA A 250 3.67 0.10 14.27
N GLY A 251 2.83 -0.89 13.96
CA GLY A 251 1.41 -0.67 13.72
C GLY A 251 0.58 -0.43 14.99
N VAL A 252 1.10 -0.79 16.17
CA VAL A 252 0.43 -0.56 17.47
C VAL A 252 0.73 0.83 18.04
N LEU A 253 1.90 1.39 17.70
CA LEU A 253 2.36 2.73 18.13
C LEU A 253 1.57 3.87 17.46
#